data_AF-A0A920HU21-F1
#
_entry.id   AF-A0A920HU21-F1
#
_cell.length_a   1.000
_cell.length_b   1.000
_cell.length_c   1.000
_cell.angle_alpha   90.00
_cell.angle_beta   90.00
_cell.angle_gamma   90.00
#
_symmetry.space_group_name_H-M   'P 1'
#
loop_
_entity.id
_entity.type
_entity.pdbx_description
1 polymer ?
#
loop_
_entity_poly.entity_id
_entity_poly.type
_entity_poly.pdbx_seq_one_letter_code
_entity_poly.pdbx_strand_id
1 'polypeptide(L)'
;MKFDIAELDKNLLINLYKGILRPRMIEEKMLILLRQGKISKWFSGIGQEAISVGVTMALDFDEYILPMHRNLGVFTSKDIPLNRLFSQFQGKLNGFTKGRDRSFHFGSKDHNIVGMISHLGPQMGVADGIALANKIKKIKKLLQFLQAMVVQVKEIFMKLSMLQLYGSYQLFCY
;
A
#
# COMPACT_ATOMS: atom_id res chain seq x y z
N MET A 1 -21.17 -0.56 18.56
CA MET A 1 -19.80 0.01 18.60
C MET A 1 -19.96 1.52 18.80
N LYS A 2 -19.45 2.08 19.91
CA LYS A 2 -19.40 3.55 20.12
C LYS A 2 -18.02 4.00 19.68
N PHE A 3 -17.94 4.89 18.70
CA PHE A 3 -16.67 5.46 18.23
C PHE A 3 -16.45 6.77 18.96
N ASP A 4 -15.26 6.93 19.54
CA ASP A 4 -14.84 8.22 20.07
C ASP A 4 -14.36 9.10 18.91
N ILE A 5 -15.08 10.20 18.69
CA ILE A 5 -14.85 11.16 17.61
C ILE A 5 -14.57 12.55 18.17
N ALA A 6 -14.48 12.71 19.50
CA ALA A 6 -14.58 14.00 20.18
C ALA A 6 -13.46 14.99 19.80
N GLU A 7 -12.32 14.50 19.31
CA GLU A 7 -11.14 15.29 18.97
C GLU A 7 -10.80 15.33 17.47
N LEU A 8 -11.62 14.71 16.60
CA LEU A 8 -11.31 14.63 15.16
C LEU A 8 -12.06 15.69 14.34
N ASP A 9 -11.31 16.42 13.52
CA ASP A 9 -11.89 17.39 12.59
C ASP A 9 -12.88 16.74 11.62
N LYS A 10 -14.02 17.39 11.39
CA LYS A 10 -15.08 16.89 10.51
C LYS A 10 -14.60 16.73 9.08
N ASN A 11 -13.74 17.63 8.58
CA ASN A 11 -13.23 17.50 7.21
C ASN A 11 -12.29 16.30 7.09
N LEU A 12 -11.46 16.05 8.10
CA LEU A 12 -10.65 14.84 8.18
C LEU A 12 -11.53 13.57 8.11
N LEU A 13 -12.61 13.49 8.89
CA LEU A 13 -13.53 12.34 8.85
C LEU A 13 -14.16 12.14 7.47
N ILE A 14 -14.60 13.23 6.81
CA ILE A 14 -15.15 13.17 5.45
C ILE A 14 -14.07 12.70 4.45
N ASN A 15 -12.84 13.17 4.60
CA ASN A 15 -11.73 12.78 3.72
C ASN A 15 -11.37 11.31 3.89
N LEU A 16 -11.29 10.80 5.12
CA LEU A 16 -11.08 9.38 5.41
C LEU A 16 -12.22 8.53 4.82
N TYR A 17 -13.47 8.94 5.01
CA TYR A 17 -14.62 8.23 4.44
C TYR A 17 -14.56 8.17 2.90
N LYS A 18 -14.28 9.29 2.24
CA LYS A 18 -14.09 9.34 0.78
C LYS A 18 -12.90 8.49 0.33
N GLY A 19 -11.82 8.52 1.10
CA GLY A 19 -10.61 7.72 0.88
C GLY A 19 -10.88 6.23 0.94
N ILE A 20 -11.78 5.77 1.83
CA ILE A 20 -12.22 4.38 1.95
C ILE A 20 -13.22 4.00 0.85
N LEU A 21 -14.15 4.90 0.52
CA LEU A 21 -15.21 4.62 -0.46
C LEU A 21 -14.64 4.45 -1.88
N ARG A 22 -13.64 5.25 -2.26
CA ARG A 22 -13.02 5.19 -3.60
C ARG A 22 -12.46 3.80 -3.96
N PRO A 23 -11.55 3.18 -3.18
CA PRO A 23 -11.05 1.83 -3.48
C PRO A 23 -12.18 0.78 -3.42
N ARG A 24 -13.16 0.89 -2.51
CA ARG A 24 -14.34 -0.01 -2.48
C ARG A 24 -15.08 -0.03 -3.81
N MET A 25 -15.38 1.14 -4.38
CA MET A 25 -16.10 1.24 -5.66
C MET A 25 -15.29 0.64 -6.82
N ILE A 26 -13.97 0.83 -6.82
CA ILE A 26 -13.08 0.23 -7.83
C ILE A 26 -13.08 -1.29 -7.68
N GLU A 27 -12.90 -1.80 -6.47
CA GLU A 27 -12.90 -3.24 -6.14
C GLU A 27 -14.16 -3.94 -6.66
N GLU A 28 -15.35 -3.41 -6.33
CA GLU A 28 -16.63 -3.93 -6.80
C GLU A 28 -16.72 -3.96 -8.33
N LYS A 29 -16.27 -2.87 -8.99
CA LYS A 29 -16.25 -2.81 -10.45
C LYS A 29 -15.29 -3.83 -11.07
N MET A 30 -14.10 -4.00 -10.49
CA MET A 30 -13.10 -4.93 -11.00
C MET A 30 -13.57 -6.38 -10.85
N LEU A 31 -14.27 -6.73 -9.77
CA LEU A 31 -14.88 -8.05 -9.61
C LEU A 31 -15.93 -8.34 -10.71
N ILE A 32 -16.74 -7.35 -11.09
CA ILE A 32 -17.67 -7.48 -12.22
C ILE A 32 -16.91 -7.69 -13.53
N LEU A 33 -15.87 -6.89 -13.79
CA LEU A 33 -15.07 -7.00 -15.01
C LEU A 33 -14.32 -8.34 -15.11
N LEU A 34 -13.87 -8.89 -13.97
CA LEU A 34 -13.24 -10.21 -13.90
C LEU A 34 -14.23 -11.30 -14.32
N ARG A 35 -15.47 -11.26 -13.79
CA ARG A 35 -16.54 -12.22 -14.17
C ARG A 35 -16.94 -12.09 -15.64
N GLN A 36 -16.81 -10.90 -16.23
CA GLN A 36 -17.03 -10.65 -17.65
C GLN A 36 -15.83 -11.03 -18.55
N GLY A 37 -14.72 -11.51 -17.97
CA GLY A 37 -13.49 -11.81 -18.73
C GLY A 37 -12.78 -10.58 -19.30
N LYS A 38 -13.15 -9.36 -18.87
CA LYS A 38 -12.55 -8.10 -19.35
C LYS A 38 -11.19 -7.80 -18.68
N ILE A 39 -10.94 -8.40 -17.53
CA ILE A 39 -9.63 -8.42 -16.87
C ILE A 39 -9.29 -9.86 -16.50
N SER A 40 -8.00 -10.19 -16.43
CA SER A 40 -7.54 -11.57 -16.24
C SER A 40 -7.39 -12.00 -14.79
N LYS A 41 -7.19 -11.05 -13.86
CA LYS A 41 -6.87 -11.34 -12.47
C LYS A 41 -7.28 -10.19 -11.56
N TRP A 42 -7.86 -10.49 -10.40
CA TRP A 42 -8.13 -9.51 -9.36
C TRP A 42 -8.08 -10.15 -7.97
N PHE A 43 -7.38 -9.50 -7.03
CA PHE A 43 -7.30 -9.94 -5.64
C PHE A 43 -7.92 -8.88 -4.74
N SER A 44 -9.16 -9.11 -4.35
CA SER A 44 -9.93 -8.06 -3.71
C SER A 44 -9.46 -7.75 -2.29
N GLY A 45 -9.30 -6.47 -1.97
CA GLY A 45 -9.06 -5.98 -0.60
C GLY A 45 -10.32 -5.52 0.13
N ILE A 46 -11.52 -5.92 -0.33
CA ILE A 46 -12.78 -5.55 0.31
C ILE A 46 -12.76 -5.92 1.80
N GLY A 47 -12.98 -4.94 2.66
CA GLY A 47 -12.93 -5.05 4.12
C GLY A 47 -11.60 -4.59 4.74
N GLN A 48 -10.56 -4.32 3.94
CA GLN A 48 -9.23 -3.85 4.39
C GLN A 48 -8.92 -2.42 3.96
N GLU A 49 -9.90 -1.69 3.41
CA GLU A 49 -9.69 -0.35 2.85
C GLU A 49 -9.23 0.63 3.93
N ALA A 50 -9.86 0.61 5.10
CA ALA A 50 -9.56 1.52 6.20
C ALA A 50 -8.10 1.43 6.65
N ILE A 51 -7.51 0.23 6.67
CA ILE A 51 -6.10 0.02 7.02
C ILE A 51 -5.22 0.69 5.97
N SER A 52 -5.42 0.34 4.69
CA SER A 52 -4.59 0.86 3.60
C SER A 52 -4.70 2.38 3.44
N VAL A 53 -5.90 2.95 3.59
CA VAL A 53 -6.17 4.38 3.45
C VAL A 53 -5.66 5.13 4.68
N GLY A 54 -6.02 4.70 5.88
CA GLY A 54 -5.64 5.37 7.12
C GLY A 54 -4.13 5.43 7.29
N VAL A 55 -3.44 4.32 7.03
CA VAL A 55 -1.97 4.28 7.08
C VAL A 55 -1.36 5.20 6.03
N THR A 56 -1.87 5.19 4.79
CA THR A 56 -1.32 6.04 3.73
C THR A 56 -1.54 7.53 3.98
N MET A 57 -2.69 7.90 4.54
CA MET A 57 -3.03 9.29 4.86
C MET A 57 -2.29 9.83 6.10
N ALA A 58 -1.76 8.94 6.95
CA ALA A 58 -0.91 9.31 8.07
C ALA A 58 0.56 9.55 7.69
N LEU A 59 0.96 9.12 6.49
CA LEU A 59 2.32 9.34 5.97
C LEU A 59 2.43 10.70 5.29
N ASP A 60 3.63 11.27 5.36
CA ASP A 60 3.98 12.37 4.48
C ASP A 60 4.02 11.89 3.02
N PHE A 61 3.70 12.78 2.09
CA PHE A 61 3.59 12.42 0.67
C PHE A 61 4.92 11.88 0.11
N ASP A 62 6.04 12.39 0.62
CA ASP A 62 7.40 12.08 0.20
C ASP A 62 8.04 10.90 0.97
N GLU A 63 7.26 10.20 1.80
CA GLU A 63 7.64 8.96 2.46
C GLU A 63 7.31 7.75 1.60
N TYR A 64 8.24 6.79 1.64
CA TYR A 64 8.09 5.54 0.90
C TYR A 64 7.07 4.62 1.57
N ILE A 65 6.27 3.96 0.73
CA ILE A 65 5.38 2.90 1.16
C ILE A 65 5.61 1.65 0.31
N LEU A 66 5.60 0.51 0.99
CA LEU A 66 5.78 -0.81 0.39
C LEU A 66 4.47 -1.60 0.55
N PRO A 67 3.51 -1.45 -0.38
CA PRO A 67 2.25 -2.17 -0.32
C PRO A 67 2.42 -3.64 -0.70
N MET A 68 1.56 -4.48 -0.12
CA MET A 68 1.36 -5.87 -0.49
C MET A 68 0.04 -6.05 -1.26
N HIS A 69 -0.38 -7.30 -1.45
CA HIS A 69 -1.69 -7.62 -2.00
C HIS A 69 -2.81 -6.97 -1.19
N ARG A 70 -3.97 -6.73 -1.82
CA ARG A 70 -5.19 -6.23 -1.15
C ARG A 70 -5.06 -4.81 -0.57
N ASN A 71 -4.10 -4.02 -1.02
CA ASN A 71 -3.87 -2.65 -0.54
C ASN A 71 -4.19 -1.59 -1.61
N LEU A 72 -5.29 -1.75 -2.35
CA LEU A 72 -5.70 -0.77 -3.38
C LEU A 72 -5.79 0.66 -2.81
N GLY A 73 -6.20 0.80 -1.55
CA GLY A 73 -6.30 2.09 -0.85
C GLY A 73 -4.99 2.88 -0.80
N VAL A 74 -3.83 2.22 -0.85
CA VAL A 74 -2.52 2.89 -0.94
C VAL A 74 -2.41 3.69 -2.24
N PHE A 75 -2.71 3.04 -3.36
CA PHE A 75 -2.60 3.65 -4.68
C PHE A 75 -3.63 4.77 -4.86
N THR A 76 -4.84 4.61 -4.34
CA THR A 76 -5.89 5.64 -4.44
C THR A 76 -5.67 6.83 -3.51
N SER A 77 -4.89 6.66 -2.43
CA SER A 77 -4.61 7.71 -1.43
C SER A 77 -3.26 8.42 -1.67
N LYS A 78 -2.31 7.79 -2.38
CA LYS A 78 -1.13 8.46 -2.95
C LYS A 78 -1.44 9.17 -4.29
N ASP A 79 -2.72 9.42 -4.58
CA ASP A 79 -3.21 10.13 -5.78
C ASP A 79 -2.67 9.63 -7.12
N ILE A 80 -2.51 8.30 -7.27
CA ILE A 80 -2.18 7.74 -8.57
C ILE A 80 -3.28 8.08 -9.59
N PRO A 81 -2.93 8.58 -10.79
CA PRO A 81 -3.91 8.82 -11.85
C PRO A 81 -4.68 7.55 -12.20
N LEU A 82 -6.00 7.57 -11.98
CA LEU A 82 -6.86 6.38 -12.16
C LEU A 82 -6.83 5.84 -13.59
N ASN A 83 -6.68 6.71 -14.59
CA ASN A 83 -6.54 6.31 -15.99
C ASN A 83 -5.28 5.44 -16.22
N ARG A 84 -4.16 5.78 -15.58
CA ARG A 84 -2.92 4.97 -15.64
C ARG A 84 -3.06 3.71 -14.80
N LEU A 85 -3.68 3.80 -13.63
CA LEU A 85 -3.94 2.64 -12.76
C LEU A 85 -4.81 1.59 -13.47
N PHE A 86 -5.90 2.01 -14.11
CA PHE A 86 -6.75 1.09 -14.87
C PHE A 86 -6.08 0.58 -16.15
N SER A 87 -5.20 1.38 -16.76
CA SER A 87 -4.36 0.91 -17.87
C SER A 87 -3.40 -0.19 -17.40
N GLN A 88 -2.81 -0.03 -16.22
CA GLN A 88 -1.96 -1.04 -15.59
C GLN A 88 -2.72 -2.35 -15.35
N PHE A 89 -3.91 -2.31 -14.74
CA PHE A 89 -4.71 -3.52 -14.48
C PHE A 89 -5.22 -4.22 -15.75
N GLN A 90 -5.35 -3.48 -16.85
CA GLN A 90 -5.68 -4.06 -18.16
C GLN A 90 -4.45 -4.51 -18.96
N GLY A 91 -3.22 -4.30 -18.46
CA GLY A 91 -2.01 -4.63 -19.21
C GLY A 91 -1.78 -3.76 -20.44
N LYS A 92 -2.25 -2.51 -20.42
CA LYS A 92 -2.10 -1.56 -21.54
C LYS A 92 -0.76 -0.81 -21.46
N LEU A 93 -0.32 -0.29 -22.62
CA LEU A 93 0.94 0.46 -22.74
C LEU A 93 1.03 1.70 -21.84
N ASN A 94 -0.10 2.37 -21.58
CA ASN A 94 -0.17 3.54 -20.71
C ASN A 94 -0.09 3.21 -19.20
N GLY A 95 0.01 1.92 -18.85
CA GLY A 95 0.28 1.46 -17.48
C GLY A 95 1.69 1.82 -17.01
N PHE A 96 2.03 1.38 -15.80
CA PHE A 96 3.35 1.59 -15.19
C PHE A 96 4.38 0.60 -15.70
N THR A 97 3.95 -0.62 -16.05
CA THR A 97 4.84 -1.68 -16.55
C THR A 97 4.81 -1.83 -18.07
N LYS A 98 4.16 -0.90 -18.79
CA LYS A 98 4.00 -0.94 -20.26
C LYS A 98 3.43 -2.27 -20.76
N GLY A 99 2.46 -2.82 -20.03
CA GLY A 99 1.76 -4.07 -20.36
C GLY A 99 2.47 -5.37 -19.95
N ARG A 100 3.63 -5.31 -19.30
CA ARG A 100 4.35 -6.50 -18.80
C ARG A 100 3.68 -7.17 -17.60
N ASP A 101 2.88 -6.42 -16.87
CA ASP A 101 2.10 -6.90 -15.72
C ASP A 101 0.67 -6.35 -15.80
N ARG A 102 -0.29 -7.07 -15.21
CA ARG A 102 -1.73 -6.75 -15.24
C ARG A 102 -2.34 -6.66 -13.83
N SER A 103 -1.52 -6.37 -12.84
CA SER A 103 -1.84 -6.44 -11.43
C SER A 103 -1.12 -5.33 -10.64
N PHE A 104 -1.08 -5.49 -9.31
CA PHE A 104 -0.42 -4.60 -8.36
C PHE A 104 1.12 -4.70 -8.34
N HIS A 105 1.75 -5.56 -9.16
CA HIS A 105 3.23 -5.65 -9.23
C HIS A 105 3.84 -4.48 -10.03
N PHE A 106 3.68 -3.26 -9.52
CA PHE A 106 4.31 -2.08 -10.07
C PHE A 106 4.66 -1.11 -8.95
N GLY A 107 5.73 -0.35 -9.15
CA GLY A 107 6.09 0.78 -8.29
C GLY A 107 5.95 2.10 -9.04
N SER A 108 5.94 3.19 -8.29
CA SER A 108 6.01 4.53 -8.85
C SER A 108 6.91 5.41 -7.99
N LYS A 109 8.04 5.84 -8.55
CA LYS A 109 8.96 6.75 -7.87
C LYS A 109 8.30 8.09 -7.54
N ASP A 110 7.55 8.63 -8.49
CA ASP A 110 6.85 9.93 -8.35
C ASP A 110 5.84 9.96 -7.19
N HIS A 111 5.36 8.79 -6.76
CA HIS A 111 4.38 8.63 -5.68
C HIS A 111 4.99 7.93 -4.45
N ASN A 112 6.32 7.71 -4.45
CA ASN A 112 7.05 7.00 -3.39
C ASN A 112 6.48 5.61 -3.06
N ILE A 113 6.02 4.89 -4.08
CA ILE A 113 5.53 3.51 -3.95
C ILE A 113 6.60 2.56 -4.48
N VAL A 114 7.10 1.69 -3.61
CA VAL A 114 7.97 0.59 -4.01
C VAL A 114 7.09 -0.51 -4.61
N GLY A 115 7.51 -1.06 -5.75
CA GLY A 115 6.77 -2.12 -6.41
C GLY A 115 6.69 -3.38 -5.55
N MET A 116 5.49 -3.96 -5.49
CA MET A 116 5.25 -5.21 -4.78
C MET A 116 6.08 -6.35 -5.38
N ILE A 117 6.71 -7.14 -4.52
CA ILE A 117 7.47 -8.34 -4.90
C ILE A 117 6.56 -9.55 -4.71
N SER A 118 6.43 -10.41 -5.71
CA SER A 118 5.50 -11.54 -5.68
C SER A 118 5.80 -12.57 -4.58
N HIS A 119 7.07 -12.71 -4.21
CA HIS A 119 7.49 -13.57 -3.10
C HIS A 119 7.24 -12.87 -1.77
N LEU A 120 6.60 -13.56 -0.82
CA LEU A 120 6.50 -13.12 0.56
C LEU A 120 7.90 -13.12 1.20
N GLY A 121 8.22 -12.10 1.99
CA GLY A 121 9.51 -12.02 2.70
C GLY A 121 10.48 -10.94 2.17
N PRO A 122 10.92 -10.98 0.90
CA PRO A 122 11.93 -10.06 0.35
C PRO A 122 11.63 -8.57 0.51
N GLN A 123 10.36 -8.18 0.40
CA GLN A 123 9.97 -6.77 0.46
C GLN A 123 10.25 -6.15 1.83
N MET A 124 10.26 -6.96 2.89
CA MET A 124 10.69 -6.48 4.21
C MET A 124 12.20 -6.19 4.25
N GLY A 125 13.06 -7.00 3.61
CA GLY A 125 14.50 -6.70 3.55
C GLY A 125 14.80 -5.43 2.75
N VAL A 126 14.00 -5.16 1.71
CA VAL A 126 14.05 -3.88 1.00
C VAL A 126 13.63 -2.72 1.90
N ALA A 127 12.57 -2.89 2.70
CA ALA A 127 12.15 -1.88 3.66
C ALA A 127 13.25 -1.59 4.69
N ASP A 128 13.85 -2.62 5.29
CA ASP A 128 14.93 -2.46 6.26
C ASP A 128 16.14 -1.70 5.65
N GLY A 129 16.48 -2.00 4.39
CA GLY A 129 17.53 -1.29 3.66
C GLY A 129 17.22 0.19 3.43
N ILE A 130 15.97 0.53 3.10
CA ILE A 130 15.53 1.93 2.96
C ILE A 130 15.57 2.64 4.32
N ALA A 131 15.09 1.99 5.38
CA ALA A 131 15.09 2.55 6.73
C ALA A 131 16.52 2.81 7.24
N LEU A 132 17.43 1.85 7.02
CA LEU A 132 18.85 1.99 7.35
C LEU A 132 19.51 3.12 6.57
N ALA A 133 19.21 3.24 5.27
CA ALA A 133 19.72 4.33 4.45
C ALA A 133 19.24 5.71 4.95
N ASN A 134 17.97 5.83 5.34
CA ASN A 134 17.43 7.05 5.94
C ASN A 134 18.15 7.40 7.25
N LYS A 135 18.40 6.39 8.11
CA LYS A 135 19.14 6.58 9.37
C LYS A 135 20.57 7.07 9.12
N ILE A 136 21.32 6.41 8.23
CA ILE A 136 22.71 6.78 7.90
C ILE A 136 22.76 8.22 7.36
N LYS A 137 21.79 8.60 6.52
CA LYS A 137 21.67 9.95 5.95
C LYS A 137 21.04 10.97 6.90
N LYS A 138 20.67 10.59 8.13
CA LYS A 138 19.98 11.42 9.13
C LYS A 138 18.67 12.04 8.60
N ILE A 139 17.99 11.33 7.70
CA ILE A 139 16.67 11.71 7.18
C ILE A 139 15.62 11.26 8.19
N LYS A 140 14.86 12.20 8.75
CA LYS A 140 13.74 11.93 9.67
C LYS A 140 12.45 11.67 8.89
N LYS A 141 12.42 10.54 8.17
CA LYS A 141 11.23 10.06 7.44
C LYS A 141 10.82 8.69 7.94
N LEU A 142 9.52 8.51 8.15
CA LEU A 142 8.90 7.21 8.39
C LEU A 142 8.98 6.37 7.11
N LEU A 143 9.16 5.07 7.30
CA LEU A 143 8.99 4.09 6.24
C LEU A 143 7.88 3.12 6.65
N GLN A 144 6.92 2.92 5.75
CA GLN A 144 5.79 2.04 6.02
C GLN A 144 5.80 0.79 5.17
N PHE A 145 5.64 -0.34 5.85
CA PHE A 145 5.32 -1.62 5.23
C PHE A 145 3.87 -2.00 5.56
N LEU A 146 3.07 -2.26 4.55
CA LEU A 146 1.68 -2.69 4.70
C LEU A 146 1.55 -4.13 4.24
N GLN A 147 1.10 -5.01 5.14
CA GLN A 147 0.89 -6.40 4.82
C GLN A 147 -0.54 -6.83 5.06
N ALA A 148 -1.23 -7.28 4.01
CA ALA A 148 -2.44 -8.07 4.16
C ALA A 148 -2.07 -9.52 4.52
N MET A 149 -1.92 -9.77 5.82
CA MET A 149 -2.14 -11.05 6.50
C MET A 149 -1.68 -12.34 5.77
N VAL A 150 -0.36 -12.52 5.55
CA VAL A 150 0.33 -13.83 5.51
C VAL A 150 1.82 -13.62 5.85
N VAL A 151 2.20 -13.69 7.14
CA VAL A 151 3.60 -14.00 7.51
C VAL A 151 3.58 -15.18 8.45
N GLN A 152 4.27 -16.25 8.09
CA GLN A 152 4.65 -17.29 9.02
C GLN A 152 5.53 -16.68 10.12
N VAL A 153 5.07 -16.83 11.36
CA VAL A 153 5.62 -16.37 12.66
C VAL A 153 7.17 -16.37 12.77
N LYS A 154 7.90 -17.17 12.00
CA LYS A 154 9.37 -17.25 12.02
C LYS A 154 10.08 -16.01 11.44
N GLU A 155 9.56 -15.37 10.40
CA GLU A 155 10.24 -14.19 9.81
C GLU A 155 10.06 -12.92 10.64
N ILE A 156 8.97 -12.82 11.40
CA ILE A 156 8.70 -11.70 12.33
C ILE A 156 9.72 -11.70 13.49
N PHE A 157 10.03 -12.89 14.04
CA PHE A 157 10.95 -13.04 15.17
C PHE A 157 12.39 -12.63 14.85
N MET A 158 12.88 -12.94 13.64
CA MET A 158 14.23 -12.57 13.20
C MET A 158 14.38 -11.07 12.91
N LYS A 159 13.28 -10.31 12.87
CA LYS A 159 13.26 -8.90 12.45
C LYS A 159 13.01 -7.89 13.57
N LEU A 160 12.26 -8.27 14.60
CA LEU A 160 12.20 -7.48 15.84
C LEU A 160 13.61 -7.24 16.41
N SER A 161 14.52 -8.21 16.24
CA SER A 161 15.93 -8.08 16.62
C SER A 161 16.70 -7.04 15.79
N MET A 162 16.54 -6.99 14.46
CA MET A 162 17.21 -5.99 13.61
C MET A 162 16.74 -4.56 13.91
N LEU A 163 15.43 -4.35 14.09
CA LEU A 163 14.89 -3.03 14.43
C LEU A 163 15.30 -2.53 15.83
N GLN A 164 15.35 -3.44 16.81
CA GLN A 164 15.90 -3.11 18.13
C GLN A 164 17.41 -2.80 18.08
N LEU A 165 18.17 -3.48 17.22
CA LEU A 165 19.60 -3.23 17.06
C LEU A 165 19.91 -1.88 16.38
N TYR A 166 19.04 -1.41 15.47
CA TYR A 166 19.31 -0.24 14.65
C TYR A 166 18.40 0.97 14.92
N GLY A 167 17.43 0.94 15.83
CA GLY A 167 16.70 2.15 16.27
C GLY A 167 16.08 3.00 15.14
N SER A 168 15.62 2.35 14.07
CA SER A 168 15.05 2.97 12.87
C SER A 168 13.52 3.06 12.94
N TYR A 169 12.93 4.13 12.39
CA TYR A 169 11.48 4.38 12.37
C TYR A 169 10.80 3.59 11.25
N GLN A 170 10.40 2.36 11.53
CA GLN A 170 9.63 1.51 10.62
C GLN A 170 8.36 1.07 11.32
N LEU A 171 7.21 1.29 10.68
CA LEU A 171 5.92 0.85 11.19
C LEU A 171 5.43 -0.32 10.33
N PHE A 172 5.02 -1.39 11.02
CA PHE A 172 4.37 -2.56 10.42
C PHE A 172 2.90 -2.55 10.82
N CYS A 173 2.03 -2.56 9.80
CA CYS A 173 0.60 -2.76 10.03
C CYS A 173 0.22 -4.15 9.49
N TYR A 174 -0.31 -4.97 10.40
CA TYR A 174 -0.79 -6.34 10.17
C TYR A 174 -2.32 -6.37 10.12
#